data_AF-A0A6N8JPE2-F1
#
_entry.id   AF-A0A6N8JPE2-F1
#
_cell.length_a   1.000
_cell.length_b   1.000
_cell.length_c   1.000
_cell.angle_alpha   90.00
_cell.angle_beta   90.00
_cell.angle_gamma   90.00
#
_symmetry.space_group_name_H-M   'P 1'
#
loop_
_entity.id
_entity.type
_entity.pdbx_description
1 polymer ?
#
loop_
_entity_poly.entity_id
_entity_poly.type
_entity_poly.pdbx_seq_one_letter_code
_entity_poly.pdbx_strand_id
1 'polypeptide(L)' 'MAIDPKHDPHAHFVVKPLPSQVGKAARAGARADARPGAAEMSCPADPFLRAANEDDDGYDPYSDRPARPEPFFQEDPWA' A
#
# COMPACT_ATOMS: atom_id res chain seq x y z
N MET A 1 -33.64 -21.32 -29.84
CA MET A 1 -32.59 -20.50 -30.49
C MET A 1 -31.63 -20.07 -29.39
N ALA A 2 -30.35 -20.45 -29.49
CA ALA A 2 -29.35 -20.04 -28.51
C ALA A 2 -28.87 -18.63 -28.87
N ILE A 3 -28.84 -17.73 -27.88
CA ILE A 3 -28.32 -16.37 -28.06
C ILE A 3 -26.81 -16.45 -27.88
N ASP A 4 -26.06 -16.06 -28.91
CA ASP A 4 -24.60 -15.99 -28.84
C ASP A 4 -24.18 -14.63 -28.27
N PRO A 5 -23.69 -14.55 -27.01
CA PRO A 5 -23.38 -13.28 -26.36
C PRO A 5 -22.21 -12.52 -26.99
N LYS A 6 -21.46 -13.15 -27.91
CA LYS A 6 -20.39 -12.49 -28.68
C LYS A 6 -20.91 -11.71 -29.88
N HIS A 7 -22.13 -12.01 -30.34
CA HIS A 7 -22.73 -11.42 -31.54
C HIS A 7 -24.06 -10.70 -31.24
N ASP A 8 -24.48 -10.67 -29.97
CA ASP A 8 -25.65 -9.93 -29.54
C ASP A 8 -25.29 -8.46 -29.23
N PRO A 9 -25.86 -7.48 -29.94
CA PRO A 9 -25.60 -6.06 -29.71
C PRO A 9 -26.07 -5.55 -28.34
N HIS A 10 -26.84 -6.35 -27.58
CA HIS A 10 -27.30 -6.02 -26.22
C HIS A 10 -26.50 -6.74 -25.11
N ALA A 11 -25.58 -7.63 -25.45
CA ALA A 11 -24.76 -8.33 -24.48
C ALA A 11 -23.59 -7.47 -23.99
N HIS A 12 -23.40 -7.40 -22.67
CA HIS A 12 -22.29 -6.71 -22.03
C HIS A 12 -21.55 -7.65 -21.06
N PHE A 13 -20.24 -7.81 -21.25
CA PHE A 13 -19.43 -8.68 -20.41
C PHE A 13 -18.98 -7.95 -19.14
N VAL A 14 -19.62 -8.24 -17.99
CA VAL A 14 -19.18 -7.74 -16.69
C VAL A 14 -18.17 -8.73 -16.10
N VAL A 15 -16.89 -8.53 -16.40
CA VAL A 15 -15.81 -9.33 -15.80
C VAL A 15 -15.45 -8.73 -14.45
N LYS A 16 -16.13 -9.16 -13.39
CA LYS A 16 -15.61 -8.97 -12.02
C LYS A 16 -14.38 -9.87 -11.88
N PRO A 17 -13.19 -9.34 -11.58
CA PRO A 17 -11.99 -10.16 -11.50
C PRO A 17 -12.15 -11.19 -10.38
N LEU A 18 -11.70 -12.42 -10.65
CA LEU A 18 -11.61 -13.43 -9.59
C LEU A 18 -10.65 -12.93 -8.49
N PRO A 19 -10.85 -13.30 -7.21
CA PRO A 19 -9.96 -12.88 -6.12
C PRO A 19 -8.47 -13.20 -6.40
N SER A 20 -8.20 -14.31 -7.12
CA SER A 20 -6.86 -14.71 -7.55
C SER A 20 -6.25 -13.79 -8.62
N GLN A 21 -7.06 -13.11 -9.42
CA GLN A 21 -6.63 -12.17 -10.45
C GLN A 21 -6.40 -10.77 -9.89
N VAL A 22 -7.12 -10.38 -8.83
CA VAL A 22 -6.92 -9.11 -8.12
C VAL A 22 -5.51 -9.03 -7.54
N GLY A 23 -5.03 -10.11 -6.91
CA GLY A 23 -3.66 -10.18 -6.39
C GLY A 23 -2.56 -10.14 -7.47
N LYS A 24 -2.85 -10.64 -8.69
CA LYS A 24 -1.92 -10.58 -9.82
C LYS A 24 -1.81 -9.17 -10.41
N ALA A 25 -2.93 -8.45 -10.51
CA ALA A 25 -2.95 -7.07 -10.99
C ALA A 25 -2.27 -6.12 -9.99
N ALA A 26 -2.49 -6.30 -8.68
CA ALA A 26 -1.82 -5.55 -7.63
C ALA A 26 -0.30 -5.78 -7.62
N ARG A 27 0.17 -7.03 -7.78
CA ARG A 27 1.61 -7.34 -7.94
C ARG A 27 2.22 -6.75 -9.21
N ALA A 28 1.45 -6.56 -10.27
CA ALA A 28 1.93 -5.93 -11.50
C ALA A 28 2.08 -4.41 -11.35
N GLY A 29 1.14 -3.74 -10.67
CA GLY A 29 1.22 -2.31 -10.34
C GLY A 29 2.32 -1.99 -9.32
N ALA A 30 2.47 -2.81 -8.27
CA ALA A 30 3.49 -2.63 -7.25
C ALA A 30 4.93 -2.81 -7.76
N ARG A 31 5.13 -3.56 -8.85
CA ARG A 31 6.45 -3.71 -9.50
C ARG A 31 6.88 -2.47 -10.29
N ALA A 32 5.94 -1.60 -10.68
CA ALA A 32 6.25 -0.39 -11.45
C ALA A 32 6.65 0.80 -10.56
N ASP A 33 6.17 0.84 -9.31
CA ASP A 33 6.47 1.90 -8.32
C ASP A 33 7.61 1.53 -7.35
N ALA A 34 8.11 0.29 -7.41
CA ALA A 34 9.23 -0.13 -6.59
C ALA A 34 10.54 0.49 -7.10
N ARG A 35 11.19 1.32 -6.27
CA ARG A 35 12.55 1.82 -6.50
C ARG A 35 13.48 0.65 -6.91
N PRO A 36 14.37 0.82 -7.90
CA PRO A 36 15.28 -0.23 -8.32
C PRO A 36 16.32 -0.44 -7.20
N GLY A 37 16.03 -1.38 -6.31
CA GLY A 37 16.84 -1.61 -5.10
C GLY A 37 16.24 -2.65 -4.16
N ALA A 38 14.92 -2.85 -4.17
CA ALA A 38 14.29 -3.97 -3.46
C ALA A 38 14.34 -5.27 -4.31
N ALA A 39 15.53 -5.58 -4.83
CA ALA A 39 15.80 -6.89 -5.39
C ALA A 39 15.81 -7.89 -4.23
N GLU A 40 14.82 -8.78 -4.27
CA GLU A 40 14.76 -10.11 -3.67
C GLU A 40 16.06 -10.56 -2.97
N MET A 41 16.26 -10.09 -1.74
CA MET A 41 17.22 -10.70 -0.84
C MET A 41 16.42 -11.70 -0.03
N SER A 42 16.79 -12.97 -0.11
CA SER A 42 16.43 -13.99 0.88
C SER A 42 17.13 -13.66 2.20
N CYS A 43 16.83 -12.49 2.76
CA CYS A 43 17.16 -12.19 4.14
C CYS A 43 16.35 -13.16 5.01
N PRO A 44 16.95 -13.71 6.09
CA PRO A 44 16.15 -14.33 7.14
C PRO A 44 15.06 -13.32 7.50
N ALA A 45 13.80 -13.78 7.61
CA ALA A 45 12.67 -12.92 7.92
C ALA A 45 13.09 -12.00 9.08
N ASP A 46 13.27 -10.72 8.76
CA ASP A 46 13.75 -9.76 9.74
C ASP A 46 12.76 -9.81 10.91
N PRO A 47 13.21 -10.05 12.14
CA PRO A 47 12.31 -10.18 13.28
C PRO A 47 11.45 -8.93 13.51
N PHE A 48 11.79 -7.79 12.90
CA PHE A 48 10.99 -6.56 12.93
C PHE A 48 10.07 -6.39 11.72
N LEU A 49 10.23 -7.19 10.64
CA LEU A 49 9.33 -7.17 9.49
C LEU A 49 8.08 -7.99 9.79
N ARG A 50 6.92 -7.34 9.71
CA ARG A 50 5.62 -8.01 9.81
C ARG A 50 5.24 -8.69 8.49
N ALA A 51 4.29 -9.63 8.54
CA ALA A 51 3.83 -10.32 7.33
C ALA A 51 3.12 -9.34 6.38
N ALA A 52 3.28 -9.52 5.06
CA ALA A 52 2.79 -8.58 4.04
C ALA A 52 1.25 -8.39 3.99
N ASN A 53 0.48 -9.22 4.69
CA ASN A 53 -0.97 -9.10 4.83
C ASN A 53 -1.41 -8.49 6.17
N GLU A 54 -0.47 -8.28 7.10
CA GLU A 54 -0.71 -7.51 8.31
C GLU A 54 -0.54 -6.03 7.98
N ASP A 55 -1.38 -5.19 8.59
CA ASP A 55 -1.34 -3.75 8.44
C ASP A 55 -0.07 -3.21 9.11
N ASP A 56 1.01 -3.21 8.34
CA ASP A 56 2.20 -2.41 8.57
C ASP A 56 2.00 -1.10 7.82
N ASP A 57 1.08 -0.29 8.34
CA ASP A 57 0.75 1.05 7.83
C ASP A 57 1.90 2.05 8.02
N GLY A 58 3.04 1.59 8.58
CA GLY A 58 4.20 2.40 8.87
C GLY A 58 3.95 3.39 10.01
N TYR A 59 2.92 3.15 10.84
CA TYR A 59 2.61 4.04 11.94
C TYR A 59 3.65 3.92 13.06
N ASP A 60 4.56 4.89 13.10
CA ASP A 60 5.46 5.09 14.24
C ASP A 60 4.64 5.62 15.44
N PRO A 61 4.69 4.98 16.62
CA PRO A 61 4.09 5.47 17.86
C PRO A 61 4.39 6.94 18.22
N TYR A 62 5.44 7.54 17.67
CA TYR A 62 5.77 8.95 17.90
C TYR A 62 5.08 9.94 16.95
N SER A 63 4.34 9.46 15.95
CA SER A 63 3.64 10.31 14.97
C SER A 63 2.48 11.11 15.60
N ASP A 64 1.73 10.52 16.52
CA ASP A 64 0.66 11.22 17.29
C ASP A 64 1.20 11.97 18.49
N ARG A 65 2.51 11.95 18.72
CA ARG A 65 3.05 12.59 19.91
C ARG A 65 2.87 14.10 19.74
N PRO A 66 2.13 14.75 20.65
CA PRO A 66 1.92 16.18 20.53
C PRO A 66 3.28 16.88 20.60
N ALA A 67 3.42 17.93 19.79
CA ALA A 67 4.58 18.81 19.87
C ALA A 67 4.75 19.29 21.32
N ARG A 68 6.01 19.49 21.74
CA ARG A 68 6.25 20.07 23.05
C ARG A 68 5.57 21.44 23.10
N PRO A 69 4.91 21.78 24.22
CA PRO A 69 4.29 23.09 24.34
C PRO A 69 5.37 24.16 24.20
N GLU A 70 5.16 25.07 23.27
CA GLU A 70 6.05 26.22 23.07
C GLU A 70 6.02 27.09 24.33
N PRO A 71 7.18 27.56 24.81
CA PRO A 71 7.23 28.49 25.93
C PRO A 71 6.51 29.80 25.56
N PHE A 72 5.78 30.36 26.52
CA PHE A 72 5.01 31.59 26.31
C PHE A 72 5.87 32.80 25.90
N PHE A 73 7.15 32.77 26.27
CA PHE A 73 8.14 33.80 25.98
C PHE A 73 9.47 33.13 25.63
N GLN A 74 10.17 33.72 24.66
CA GLN A 74 11.53 33.32 24.32
C GLN A 74 12.47 33.81 25.42
N GLU A 75 13.49 33.02 25.76
CA GLU A 75 14.52 33.45 26.71
C GLU A 75 15.23 34.71 26.18
N ASP A 76 15.67 35.58 27.09
CA ASP A 76 16.33 36.84 26.74
C ASP A 76 17.64 36.55 25.98
N PRO A 77 17.79 37.01 24.71
CA PRO A 77 18.97 36.73 23.92
C PRO A 77 20.22 37.53 24.37
N TRP A 78 20.12 38.43 25.36
CA TRP A 78 21.24 39.25 25.86
C TRP A 78 21.54 39.11 27.36
N ALA A 79 21.09 38.03 28.01
CA ALA A 79 21.42 37.74 29.42
C ALA A 79 22.93 37.54 29.67
#